data_AF-A0A3M6WDE6-F1
#
_entry.id   AF-A0A3M6WDE6-F1
#
_cell.length_a   1.000
_cell.length_b   1.000
_cell.length_c   1.000
_cell.angle_alpha   90.00
_cell.angle_beta   90.00
_cell.angle_gamma   90.00
#
_symmetry.space_group_name_H-M   'P 1'
#
loop_
_entity.id
_entity.type
_entity.pdbx_description
1 polymer ?
#
loop_
_entity_poly.entity_id
_entity_poly.type
_entity_poly.pdbx_seq_one_letter_code
_entity_poly.pdbx_strand_id
1 'polypeptide(L)'
;KGAYIFHQRERWATRFSIPFAPTSPEPFPQLTLQVQRTLCAIMLTQPASTLDACFAALYHAFWVDLVSPINKPENFLPVLSKVLGGEGVAKEMFEKGNSAEAKKVLAGNTEQAFQEGAFGLPWFVATDAEGRKEGFWGFDHLGQVVDHLGLERVGSGYRAML
;
A
#
# COMPACT_ATOMS: atom_id res chain seq x y z
N LYS A 1 20.19 -11.95 -1.70
CA LYS A 1 19.32 -10.75 -1.61
C LYS A 1 18.21 -10.91 -0.55
N GLY A 2 17.48 -12.02 -0.51
CA GLY A 2 16.36 -12.24 0.43
C GLY A 2 16.67 -11.97 1.91
N ALA A 3 17.72 -12.59 2.45
CA ALA A 3 18.13 -12.37 3.86
C ALA A 3 18.41 -10.89 4.18
N TYR A 4 19.06 -10.17 3.26
CA TYR A 4 19.32 -8.74 3.42
C TYR A 4 18.01 -7.93 3.43
N ILE A 5 17.08 -8.22 2.52
CA ILE A 5 15.77 -7.55 2.46
C ILE A 5 14.99 -7.77 3.76
N PHE A 6 14.98 -8.98 4.27
CA PHE A 6 14.30 -9.30 5.52
C PHE A 6 14.91 -8.53 6.71
N HIS A 7 16.23 -8.54 6.83
CA HIS A 7 16.95 -7.76 7.85
C HIS A 7 16.66 -6.26 7.77
N GLN A 8 16.56 -5.70 6.55
CA GLN A 8 16.20 -4.29 6.39
C GLN A 8 14.75 -4.00 6.79
N ARG A 9 13.80 -4.90 6.51
CA ARG A 9 12.41 -4.76 6.98
C ARG A 9 12.35 -4.70 8.50
N GLU A 10 13.02 -5.63 9.18
CA GLU A 10 13.09 -5.66 10.64
C GLU A 10 13.70 -4.35 11.18
N ARG A 11 14.84 -3.93 10.64
CA ARG A 11 15.51 -2.68 11.04
C ARG A 11 14.58 -1.47 10.92
N TRP A 12 13.91 -1.31 9.78
CA TRP A 12 12.99 -0.19 9.56
C TRP A 12 11.75 -0.27 10.44
N ALA A 13 11.17 -1.46 10.58
CA ALA A 13 10.01 -1.69 11.44
C ALA A 13 10.32 -1.34 12.90
N THR A 14 11.45 -1.78 13.45
CA THR A 14 11.89 -1.40 14.80
C THR A 14 12.12 0.10 14.92
N ARG A 15 12.81 0.71 13.96
CA ARG A 15 13.19 2.14 14.00
C ARG A 15 11.98 3.07 14.01
N PHE A 16 10.92 2.72 13.30
CA PHE A 16 9.70 3.51 13.14
C PHE A 16 8.50 2.95 13.92
N SER A 17 8.73 1.95 14.78
CA SER A 17 7.68 1.31 15.57
C SER A 17 6.51 0.80 14.72
N ILE A 18 6.81 0.28 13.53
CA ILE A 18 5.82 -0.29 12.62
C ILE A 18 5.63 -1.76 13.01
N PRO A 19 4.40 -2.22 13.31
CA PRO A 19 4.13 -3.63 13.57
C PRO A 19 4.54 -4.51 12.39
N PHE A 20 5.28 -5.59 12.67
CA PHE A 20 5.78 -6.51 11.66
C PHE A 20 5.97 -7.90 12.28
N ALA A 21 5.47 -8.94 11.61
CA ALA A 21 5.65 -10.32 12.05
C ALA A 21 7.12 -10.77 11.91
N PRO A 22 7.60 -11.70 12.75
CA PRO A 22 8.99 -12.19 12.70
C PRO A 22 9.29 -13.05 11.46
N THR A 23 8.29 -13.33 10.62
CA THR A 23 8.43 -14.07 9.37
C THR A 23 7.64 -13.39 8.25
N SER A 24 7.90 -13.77 7.01
CA SER A 24 7.05 -13.36 5.89
C SER A 24 5.84 -14.30 5.77
N PRO A 25 4.69 -13.82 5.23
CA PRO A 25 3.57 -14.69 4.89
C PRO A 25 4.02 -15.82 3.94
N GLU A 26 3.48 -17.02 4.08
CA GLU A 26 3.80 -18.14 3.17
C GLU A 26 2.59 -18.55 2.34
N PRO A 27 2.68 -18.62 1.00
CA PRO A 27 3.87 -18.38 0.16
C PRO A 27 4.23 -16.89 0.00
N PHE A 28 5.46 -16.58 -0.42
CA PHE A 28 5.86 -15.19 -0.77
C PHE A 28 6.88 -15.16 -1.93
N PRO A 29 6.79 -14.21 -2.88
CA PRO A 29 5.77 -13.17 -3.02
C PRO A 29 4.42 -13.71 -3.51
N GLN A 30 3.34 -12.95 -3.28
CA GLN A 30 1.99 -13.30 -3.72
C GLN A 30 1.45 -12.31 -4.74
N LEU A 31 0.71 -12.83 -5.72
CA LEU A 31 -0.13 -12.02 -6.60
C LEU A 31 -1.27 -11.44 -5.76
N THR A 32 -1.51 -10.13 -5.81
CA THR A 32 -2.58 -9.44 -5.05
C THR A 32 -3.72 -8.91 -5.93
N LEU A 33 -3.84 -9.41 -7.16
CA LEU A 33 -4.71 -8.85 -8.20
C LEU A 33 -6.17 -8.65 -7.77
N GLN A 34 -6.78 -9.62 -7.09
CA GLN A 34 -8.18 -9.52 -6.67
C GLN A 34 -8.36 -8.55 -5.50
N VAL A 35 -7.38 -8.48 -4.60
CA VAL A 35 -7.35 -7.47 -3.54
C VAL A 35 -7.26 -6.06 -4.15
N GLN A 36 -6.34 -5.85 -5.08
CA GLN A 36 -6.14 -4.55 -5.74
C GLN A 36 -7.36 -4.11 -6.55
N ARG A 37 -8.02 -5.04 -7.26
CA ARG A 37 -9.29 -4.77 -7.94
C ARG A 37 -10.42 -4.41 -6.98
N THR A 38 -10.52 -5.10 -5.85
CA THR A 38 -11.51 -4.80 -4.81
C THR A 38 -11.26 -3.41 -4.22
N LEU A 39 -10.01 -3.04 -3.97
CA LEU A 39 -9.63 -1.69 -3.54
C LEU A 39 -9.98 -0.63 -4.59
N CYS A 40 -9.81 -0.92 -5.88
CA CYS A 40 -10.25 0.00 -6.94
C CYS A 40 -11.78 0.19 -6.96
N ALA A 41 -12.56 -0.86 -6.68
CA ALA A 41 -14.01 -0.74 -6.53
C ALA A 41 -14.41 0.11 -5.31
N ILE A 42 -13.70 -0.06 -4.19
CA ILE A 42 -13.85 0.79 -3.00
C ILE A 42 -13.54 2.25 -3.37
N MET A 43 -12.40 2.51 -4.02
CA MET A 43 -12.00 3.85 -4.46
C MET A 43 -13.05 4.53 -5.35
N LEU A 44 -13.73 3.76 -6.21
CA LEU A 44 -14.74 4.28 -7.13
C LEU A 44 -16.08 4.59 -6.46
N THR A 45 -16.41 3.94 -5.35
CA THR A 45 -17.79 3.92 -4.82
C THR A 45 -17.92 4.31 -3.35
N GLN A 46 -16.81 4.41 -2.62
CA GLN A 46 -16.77 4.74 -1.20
C GLN A 46 -15.96 6.03 -0.97
N PRO A 47 -16.15 6.70 0.18
CA PRO A 47 -15.30 7.82 0.58
C PRO A 47 -13.82 7.44 0.61
N ALA A 48 -12.93 8.40 0.33
CA ALA A 48 -11.48 8.18 0.33
C ALA A 48 -10.96 7.58 1.66
N SER A 49 -11.50 8.03 2.79
CA SER A 49 -11.15 7.49 4.11
C SER A 49 -11.45 5.98 4.26
N THR A 50 -12.43 5.45 3.53
CA THR A 50 -12.75 4.03 3.54
C THR A 50 -11.69 3.23 2.79
N LEU A 51 -11.16 3.75 1.68
CA LEU A 51 -10.04 3.13 0.97
C LEU A 51 -8.82 3.01 1.89
N ASP A 52 -8.46 4.10 2.56
CA ASP A 52 -7.31 4.15 3.48
C ASP A 52 -7.45 3.13 4.61
N ALA A 53 -8.63 3.08 5.25
CA ALA A 53 -8.91 2.14 6.32
C ALA A 53 -8.87 0.67 5.83
N CYS A 54 -9.43 0.38 4.66
CA CYS A 54 -9.39 -0.96 4.07
C CYS A 54 -7.96 -1.37 3.71
N PHE A 55 -7.18 -0.46 3.12
CA PHE A 55 -5.79 -0.71 2.76
C PHE A 55 -4.92 -0.96 4.00
N ALA A 56 -5.07 -0.16 5.05
CA ALA A 56 -4.37 -0.33 6.32
C ALA A 56 -4.72 -1.68 6.98
N ALA A 57 -6.01 -2.05 7.01
CA ALA A 57 -6.45 -3.33 7.56
C ALA A 57 -5.88 -4.53 6.79
N LEU A 58 -5.81 -4.46 5.46
CA LEU A 58 -5.19 -5.50 4.64
C LEU A 58 -3.68 -5.60 4.85
N TYR A 59 -2.99 -4.46 5.00
CA TYR A 59 -1.57 -4.45 5.34
C TYR A 59 -1.29 -5.10 6.68
N HIS A 60 -2.10 -4.79 7.70
CA HIS A 60 -1.99 -5.42 9.02
C HIS A 60 -2.25 -6.92 8.92
N ALA A 61 -3.35 -7.33 8.29
CA ALA A 61 -3.70 -8.73 8.12
C ALA A 61 -2.58 -9.52 7.42
N PHE A 62 -1.96 -8.94 6.40
CA PHE A 62 -0.90 -9.60 5.66
C PHE A 62 0.44 -9.61 6.42
N TRP A 63 0.93 -8.45 6.87
CA TRP A 63 2.29 -8.32 7.41
C TRP A 63 2.42 -8.58 8.92
N VAL A 64 1.31 -8.56 9.66
CA VAL A 64 1.28 -8.75 11.12
C VAL A 64 0.59 -10.06 11.47
N ASP A 65 -0.64 -10.25 10.98
CA ASP A 65 -1.43 -11.44 11.30
C ASP A 65 -1.11 -12.64 10.41
N LEU A 66 -0.22 -12.47 9.41
CA LEU A 66 0.21 -13.48 8.46
C LEU A 66 -0.93 -14.16 7.69
N VAL A 67 -2.04 -13.45 7.46
CA VAL A 67 -3.18 -13.94 6.66
C VAL A 67 -2.71 -14.22 5.24
N SER A 68 -2.73 -15.49 4.86
CA SER A 68 -2.11 -15.98 3.63
C SER A 68 -2.82 -17.24 3.10
N PRO A 69 -3.02 -17.39 1.78
CA PRO A 69 -2.70 -16.42 0.72
C PRO A 69 -3.71 -15.26 0.69
N ILE A 70 -3.23 -14.01 0.73
CA ILE A 70 -4.10 -12.84 0.90
C ILE A 70 -5.02 -12.58 -0.30
N ASN A 71 -4.70 -13.13 -1.46
CA ASN A 71 -5.50 -12.95 -2.68
C ASN A 71 -6.70 -13.89 -2.80
N LYS A 72 -6.93 -14.71 -1.78
CA LYS A 72 -8.07 -15.62 -1.69
C LYS A 72 -9.25 -14.89 -1.04
N PRO A 73 -10.45 -14.84 -1.66
CA PRO A 73 -11.61 -14.15 -1.10
C PRO A 73 -11.93 -14.54 0.34
N GLU A 74 -11.79 -15.82 0.69
CA GLU A 74 -11.97 -16.35 2.05
C GLU A 74 -11.02 -15.73 3.09
N ASN A 75 -9.89 -15.15 2.66
CA ASN A 75 -8.89 -14.56 3.53
C ASN A 75 -9.03 -13.04 3.67
N PHE A 76 -9.24 -12.31 2.56
CA PHE A 76 -9.28 -10.83 2.62
C PHE A 76 -10.69 -10.26 2.80
N LEU A 77 -11.75 -10.98 2.41
CA LEU A 77 -13.12 -10.48 2.63
C LEU A 77 -13.45 -10.33 4.11
N PRO A 78 -13.13 -11.27 5.03
CA PRO A 78 -13.39 -11.06 6.45
C PRO A 78 -12.68 -9.84 7.03
N VAL A 79 -11.49 -9.49 6.51
CA VAL A 79 -10.76 -8.28 6.88
C VAL A 79 -11.52 -7.04 6.43
N LEU A 80 -11.93 -7.00 5.16
CA LEU A 80 -12.68 -5.89 4.59
C LEU A 80 -14.06 -5.73 5.24
N SER A 81 -14.77 -6.82 5.55
CA SER A 81 -16.09 -6.80 6.19
C SER A 81 -16.08 -6.04 7.51
N LYS A 82 -15.02 -6.18 8.32
CA LYS A 82 -14.87 -5.45 9.59
C LYS A 82 -14.78 -3.95 9.38
N VAL A 83 -14.11 -3.50 8.32
CA VAL A 83 -13.93 -2.08 8.00
C VAL A 83 -15.16 -1.51 7.31
N LEU A 84 -15.75 -2.25 6.38
CA LEU A 84 -16.89 -1.84 5.56
C LEU A 84 -18.24 -1.97 6.28
N GLY A 85 -18.24 -2.46 7.53
CA GLY A 85 -19.46 -2.57 8.35
C GLY A 85 -20.36 -3.75 7.97
N GLY A 86 -19.85 -4.76 7.27
CA GLY A 86 -20.60 -5.98 6.99
C GLY A 86 -20.11 -6.79 5.79
N GLU A 87 -20.43 -8.09 5.82
CA GLU A 87 -20.06 -9.03 4.75
C GLU A 87 -20.72 -8.72 3.41
N GLY A 88 -21.95 -8.22 3.43
CA GLY A 88 -22.68 -7.83 2.20
C GLY A 88 -21.93 -6.76 1.40
N VAL A 89 -21.44 -5.71 2.08
CA VAL A 89 -20.71 -4.61 1.45
C VAL A 89 -19.35 -5.10 0.95
N ALA A 90 -18.61 -5.90 1.73
CA ALA A 90 -17.34 -6.45 1.30
C ALA A 90 -17.48 -7.35 0.05
N LYS A 91 -18.51 -8.20 0.02
CA LYS A 91 -18.82 -9.05 -1.13
C LYS A 91 -19.20 -8.23 -2.36
N GLU A 92 -20.03 -7.19 -2.18
CA GLU A 92 -20.39 -6.26 -3.27
C GLU A 92 -19.15 -5.57 -3.85
N MET A 93 -18.22 -5.11 -3.01
CA MET A 93 -16.97 -4.48 -3.47
C MET A 93 -16.09 -5.47 -4.24
N PHE A 94 -16.04 -6.73 -3.81
CA PHE A 94 -15.33 -7.78 -4.52
C PHE A 94 -15.95 -8.09 -5.89
N GLU A 95 -17.27 -8.19 -5.96
CA GLU A 95 -17.99 -8.38 -7.22
C GLU A 95 -17.76 -7.20 -8.17
N LYS A 96 -17.88 -5.97 -7.67
CA LYS A 96 -17.54 -4.73 -8.40
C LYS A 96 -16.07 -4.67 -8.82
N GLY A 97 -15.15 -5.27 -8.07
CA GLY A 97 -13.75 -5.42 -8.47
C GLY A 97 -13.55 -6.18 -9.78
N ASN A 98 -14.51 -7.05 -10.16
CA ASN A 98 -14.47 -7.78 -11.42
C ASN A 98 -15.08 -7.02 -12.61
N SER A 99 -15.65 -5.83 -12.37
CA SER A 99 -16.18 -4.94 -13.42
C SER A 99 -15.10 -4.44 -14.38
N ALA A 100 -15.51 -3.95 -15.55
CA ALA A 100 -14.60 -3.37 -16.53
C ALA A 100 -13.98 -2.07 -15.98
N GLU A 101 -14.76 -1.32 -15.21
CA GLU A 101 -14.41 -0.04 -14.62
C GLU A 101 -13.28 -0.22 -13.59
N ALA A 102 -13.43 -1.12 -12.62
CA ALA A 102 -12.40 -1.38 -11.61
C ALA A 102 -11.10 -1.93 -12.23
N LYS A 103 -11.21 -2.78 -13.26
CA LYS A 103 -10.06 -3.29 -14.02
C LYS A 103 -9.33 -2.16 -14.76
N LYS A 104 -10.08 -1.27 -15.41
CA LYS A 104 -9.54 -0.11 -16.13
C LYS A 104 -8.82 0.84 -15.18
N VAL A 105 -9.39 1.08 -14.00
CA VAL A 105 -8.77 1.91 -12.96
C VAL A 105 -7.44 1.31 -12.49
N LEU A 106 -7.42 0.02 -12.15
CA LEU A 106 -6.18 -0.63 -11.72
C LEU A 106 -5.10 -0.55 -12.80
N ALA A 107 -5.47 -0.85 -14.05
CA ALA A 107 -4.54 -0.77 -15.18
C ALA A 107 -4.05 0.66 -15.42
N GLY A 108 -4.96 1.65 -15.38
CA GLY A 108 -4.65 3.07 -15.57
C GLY A 108 -3.71 3.61 -14.50
N ASN A 109 -3.95 3.31 -13.23
CA ASN A 109 -3.07 3.71 -12.13
C ASN A 109 -1.67 3.09 -12.26
N THR A 110 -1.59 1.83 -12.69
CA THR A 110 -0.32 1.11 -12.89
C THR A 110 0.45 1.69 -14.07
N GLU A 111 -0.24 1.97 -15.18
CA GLU A 111 0.34 2.61 -16.36
C GLU A 111 0.84 4.03 -16.04
N GLN A 112 0.06 4.80 -15.28
CA GLN A 112 0.49 6.11 -14.80
C GLN A 112 1.80 5.98 -14.00
N ALA A 113 1.92 5.03 -13.07
CA ALA A 113 3.17 4.84 -12.33
C ALA A 113 4.37 4.58 -13.26
N PHE A 114 4.21 3.78 -14.31
CA PHE A 114 5.26 3.57 -15.31
C PHE A 114 5.60 4.83 -16.10
N GLN A 115 4.60 5.65 -16.47
CA GLN A 115 4.82 6.94 -17.14
C GLN A 115 5.58 7.93 -16.25
N GLU A 116 5.44 7.82 -14.94
CA GLU A 116 6.22 8.58 -13.95
C GLU A 116 7.62 7.99 -13.69
N GLY A 117 8.00 6.94 -14.41
CA GLY A 117 9.33 6.31 -14.32
C GLY A 117 9.46 5.18 -13.30
N ALA A 118 8.36 4.74 -12.68
CA ALA A 118 8.41 3.67 -11.68
C ALA A 118 8.91 2.34 -12.29
N PHE A 119 9.88 1.72 -11.64
CA PHE A 119 10.37 0.38 -11.96
C PHE A 119 10.24 -0.60 -10.77
N GLY A 120 9.66 -0.13 -9.67
CA GLY A 120 9.49 -0.86 -8.42
C GLY A 120 8.57 -0.11 -7.46
N LEU A 121 8.31 -0.72 -6.30
CA LEU A 121 7.42 -0.16 -5.28
C LEU A 121 8.09 -0.14 -3.89
N PRO A 122 7.73 0.81 -3.00
CA PRO A 122 6.87 1.96 -3.28
C PRO A 122 7.58 2.99 -4.17
N TRP A 123 6.80 3.72 -4.98
CA TRP A 123 7.26 4.84 -5.79
C TRP A 123 6.41 6.06 -5.43
N PHE A 124 7.08 7.18 -5.15
CA PHE A 124 6.44 8.45 -4.81
C PHE A 124 6.66 9.42 -5.95
N VAL A 125 5.64 10.23 -6.22
CA VAL A 125 5.71 11.35 -7.16
C VAL A 125 5.25 12.57 -6.38
N ALA A 126 6.19 13.49 -6.14
CA ALA A 126 5.96 14.66 -5.30
C ALA A 126 5.97 15.92 -6.17
N THR A 127 4.96 16.77 -6.00
CA THR A 127 4.88 18.09 -6.64
C THR A 127 4.93 19.14 -5.54
N ASP A 128 5.91 20.03 -5.61
CA ASP A 128 6.10 21.09 -4.60
C ASP A 128 5.18 22.30 -4.84
N ALA A 129 5.32 23.33 -4.00
CA ALA A 129 4.51 24.55 -4.07
C ALA A 129 4.73 25.36 -5.36
N GLU A 130 5.90 25.22 -5.99
CA GLU A 130 6.24 25.85 -7.27
C GLU A 130 5.79 25.03 -8.49
N GLY A 131 5.19 23.85 -8.27
CA GLY A 131 4.74 22.95 -9.33
C GLY A 131 5.84 22.07 -9.93
N ARG A 132 7.03 22.00 -9.32
CA ARG A 132 8.12 21.12 -9.74
C ARG A 132 7.84 19.71 -9.26
N LYS A 133 7.96 18.76 -10.18
CA LYS A 133 7.60 17.37 -9.97
C LYS A 133 8.83 16.46 -9.99
N GLU A 134 8.97 15.60 -8.99
CA GLU A 134 10.08 14.66 -8.87
C GLU A 134 9.62 13.28 -8.38
N GLY A 135 10.31 12.22 -8.82
CA GLY A 135 10.01 10.84 -8.49
C GLY A 135 11.05 10.24 -7.53
N PHE A 136 10.58 9.49 -6.53
CA PHE A 136 11.42 8.88 -5.48
C PHE A 136 11.08 7.40 -5.30
N TRP A 137 12.09 6.53 -5.32
CA TRP A 137 11.89 5.09 -5.15
C TRP A 137 12.30 4.62 -3.76
N GLY A 138 11.38 3.95 -3.06
CA GLY A 138 11.69 3.28 -1.80
C GLY A 138 11.29 4.09 -0.57
N PHE A 139 10.99 3.35 0.51
CA PHE A 139 10.61 3.91 1.80
C PHE A 139 11.74 4.73 2.44
N ASP A 140 12.99 4.38 2.14
CA ASP A 140 14.19 5.05 2.64
C ASP A 140 14.44 6.44 2.01
N HIS A 141 13.67 6.82 0.99
CA HIS A 141 13.76 8.15 0.36
C HIS A 141 12.70 9.14 0.84
N LEU A 142 11.90 8.79 1.86
CA LEU A 142 10.87 9.70 2.39
C LEU A 142 11.43 11.04 2.88
N GLY A 143 12.64 11.06 3.45
CA GLY A 143 13.29 12.33 3.82
C GLY A 143 13.58 13.25 2.63
N GLN A 144 13.87 12.69 1.45
CA GLN A 144 14.05 13.48 0.21
C GLN A 144 12.71 13.98 -0.32
N VAL A 145 11.64 13.18 -0.19
CA VAL A 145 10.27 13.62 -0.50
C VAL A 145 9.88 14.83 0.36
N VAL A 146 10.17 14.79 1.66
CA VAL A 146 9.91 15.90 2.60
C VAL A 146 10.68 17.16 2.20
N ASP A 147 11.98 17.01 1.86
CA ASP A 147 12.81 18.13 1.41
C ASP A 147 12.29 18.76 0.12
N HIS A 148 11.96 17.94 -0.88
CA HIS A 148 11.43 18.40 -2.17
C HIS A 148 10.13 19.19 -1.99
N LEU A 149 9.25 18.70 -1.11
CA LEU A 149 7.98 19.37 -0.79
C LEU A 149 8.16 20.63 0.08
N GLY A 150 9.37 20.95 0.53
CA GLY A 150 9.64 22.08 1.42
C GLY A 150 8.98 21.95 2.80
N LEU A 151 8.68 20.72 3.23
CA LEU A 151 8.02 20.44 4.50
C LEU A 151 9.02 20.47 5.66
N GLU A 152 8.56 20.86 6.84
CA GLU A 152 9.39 20.80 8.04
C GLU A 152 9.63 19.35 8.47
N ARG A 153 10.90 19.01 8.69
CA ARG A 153 11.32 17.73 9.26
C ARG A 153 10.96 17.69 10.75
N VAL A 154 9.80 17.14 11.08
CA VAL A 154 9.35 17.01 12.47
C VAL A 154 10.02 15.82 13.18
N GLY A 155 10.74 16.11 14.28
CA GLY A 155 11.36 15.11 15.15
C GLY A 155 12.90 15.22 15.26
N SER A 156 13.46 14.70 16.35
CA SER A 156 14.92 14.70 16.60
C SER A 156 15.72 13.66 15.81
N GLY A 157 15.06 12.92 14.91
CA GLY A 157 15.66 11.81 14.17
C GLY A 157 16.36 12.27 12.89
N TYR A 158 17.69 12.13 12.87
CA TYR A 158 18.59 12.14 11.70
C TYR A 158 18.08 12.83 10.41
N ARG A 159 18.60 14.04 10.16
CA ARG A 159 18.47 14.88 8.95
C ARG A 159 18.78 14.22 7.59
N ALA A 160 19.06 12.92 7.56
CA ALA A 160 19.25 12.16 6.33
C ALA A 160 18.05 11.27 5.99
N MET A 161 17.10 11.08 6.93
CA MET A 161 15.99 10.13 6.81
C MET A 161 14.61 10.71 7.15
N LEU A 162 14.55 11.75 7.98
CA LEU A 162 13.34 12.55 8.23
C LEU A 162 13.59 13.93 7.70
#